data_AF-A0A9E5AZG2-F1
#
_entry.id   AF-A0A9E5AZG2-F1
#
_cell.length_a   1.000
_cell.length_b   1.000
_cell.length_c   1.000
_cell.angle_alpha   90.00
_cell.angle_beta   90.00
_cell.angle_gamma   90.00
#
_symmetry.space_group_name_H-M   'P 1'
#
loop_
_entity.id
_entity.type
_entity.pdbx_description
1 polymer ?
#
loop_
_entity_poly.entity_id
_entity_poly.type
_entity_poly.pdbx_seq_one_letter_code
_entity_poly.pdbx_strand_id
1 'polypeptide(L)'
;MALDARVVAAAPACYLTGFRRLLETLGPQDFEQNLFGQITAGLDHSDYVLMRAPRPVLIMAATQDFFDIQGAWNLFREGKRVYGRLGFPERVELVEADTKHDLAIEMREASARWFRRWLAGRDDAWQEPAFEILRESEILCTPEGDVLRQPGARSFFELIAAVAAPFTAERQRFWQESPRPAALAKVRELARIRPLAELPPFTSTAGGTLQRGPVRIEKLTLRNAEGTVLPALLFRPANTSTGFRLHLHEDGKQAEAGPGGPLEALARAGETVLAVDLRGLGELQRGKRPAGFKAPFEPNWKSATVAYLLGQSLAGMRTEDILACARFASDQWNEGRPVHLTGRGEAGIPALHAAALEPQLFASTRLERTLRTWTDVISTSRTRNQQANTVYGALRFYDLPDLVATLPGNELVLHEPVDAAGQVEKK
;
A
#
# COMPACT_ATOMS: atom_id res chain seq x y z
N MET A 1 -4.40 9.97 20.49
CA MET A 1 -4.16 9.63 21.91
C MET A 1 -2.72 9.90 22.37
N ALA A 2 -1.69 9.38 21.70
CA ALA A 2 -0.31 9.39 22.21
C ALA A 2 0.28 10.81 22.42
N LEU A 3 0.01 11.75 21.50
CA LEU A 3 0.61 13.08 21.50
C LEU A 3 -0.29 14.21 22.03
N ASP A 4 -1.57 13.95 22.26
CA ASP A 4 -2.52 14.98 22.67
C ASP A 4 -2.42 15.26 24.18
N ALA A 5 -1.93 16.45 24.53
CA ALA A 5 -1.73 16.85 25.92
C ALA A 5 -3.02 16.95 26.73
N ARG A 6 -4.19 17.07 26.07
CA ARG A 6 -5.50 17.13 26.72
C ARG A 6 -5.94 15.77 27.27
N VAL A 7 -5.37 14.67 26.77
CA VAL A 7 -5.76 13.31 27.17
C VAL A 7 -4.99 12.91 28.45
N VAL A 8 -5.59 13.19 29.61
CA VAL A 8 -5.01 12.96 30.94
C VAL A 8 -4.77 11.48 31.24
N ALA A 9 -5.76 10.61 30.99
CA ALA A 9 -5.69 9.17 31.17
C ALA A 9 -6.24 8.46 29.93
N ALA A 10 -5.79 7.23 29.67
CA ALA A 10 -6.28 6.42 28.54
C ALA A 10 -6.49 4.96 28.92
N ALA A 11 -7.43 4.32 28.22
CA ALA A 11 -7.73 2.89 28.33
C ALA A 11 -8.02 2.28 26.94
N PRO A 12 -7.01 2.16 26.05
CA PRO A 12 -7.21 1.50 24.75
C PRO A 12 -7.61 0.03 24.92
N ALA A 13 -8.62 -0.39 24.17
CA ALA A 13 -9.15 -1.75 24.15
C ALA A 13 -8.63 -2.51 22.93
N CYS A 14 -8.16 -3.74 23.16
CA CYS A 14 -7.64 -4.65 22.14
C CYS A 14 -6.44 -4.04 21.38
N TYR A 15 -6.14 -4.53 20.18
CA TYR A 15 -5.18 -4.08 19.15
C TYR A 15 -3.70 -3.75 19.57
N LEU A 16 -3.38 -3.39 20.80
CA LEU A 16 -2.01 -3.20 21.25
C LEU A 16 -1.28 -4.56 21.35
N THR A 17 -0.71 -5.01 20.24
CA THR A 17 0.03 -6.30 20.13
C THR A 17 1.48 -6.14 19.64
N GLY A 18 1.84 -4.97 19.11
CA GLY A 18 3.13 -4.73 18.47
C GLY A 18 3.27 -5.31 17.06
N PHE A 19 4.04 -4.64 16.21
CA PHE A 19 4.15 -4.95 14.77
C PHE A 19 4.73 -6.32 14.50
N ARG A 20 5.70 -6.79 15.31
CA ARG A 20 6.28 -8.11 15.07
C ARG A 20 5.20 -9.20 15.07
N ARG A 21 4.40 -9.24 16.14
CA ARG A 21 3.30 -10.20 16.27
C ARG A 21 2.21 -9.96 15.24
N LEU A 22 1.87 -8.70 15.01
CA LEU A 22 0.87 -8.32 14.03
C LEU A 22 1.23 -8.79 12.62
N LEU A 23 2.48 -8.59 12.19
CA LEU A 23 2.97 -8.97 10.86
C LEU A 23 3.20 -10.49 10.70
N GLU A 24 3.60 -11.19 11.77
CA GLU A 24 3.74 -12.65 11.78
C GLU A 24 2.38 -13.38 11.66
N THR A 25 1.28 -12.73 12.02
CA THR A 25 -0.06 -13.36 12.11
C THR A 25 -1.04 -12.80 11.09
N LEU A 26 -1.58 -11.59 11.33
CA LEU A 26 -2.67 -11.01 10.56
C LEU A 26 -2.20 -10.08 9.43
N GLY A 27 -0.98 -9.57 9.52
CA GLY A 27 -0.51 -8.41 8.73
C GLY A 27 -1.01 -7.09 9.32
N PRO A 28 -0.62 -5.95 8.71
CA PRO A 28 -1.07 -4.64 9.17
C PRO A 28 -2.60 -4.54 9.15
N GLN A 29 -3.18 -3.75 10.07
CA GLN A 29 -4.62 -3.46 10.11
C GLN A 29 -4.88 -1.96 9.89
N ASP A 30 -5.73 -1.35 10.70
CA ASP A 30 -6.34 -0.06 10.46
C ASP A 30 -5.30 1.06 10.23
N PHE A 31 -5.54 1.86 9.20
CA PHE A 31 -4.56 2.80 8.68
C PHE A 31 -4.18 3.91 9.66
N GLU A 32 -5.02 4.24 10.65
CA GLU A 32 -4.72 5.24 11.67
C GLU A 32 -3.54 4.86 12.59
N GLN A 33 -3.14 3.60 12.58
CA GLN A 33 -2.00 3.09 13.36
C GLN A 33 -0.74 2.84 12.52
N ASN A 34 -0.79 3.09 11.20
CA ASN A 34 0.32 2.87 10.31
C ASN A 34 0.88 4.22 9.85
N LEU A 35 2.07 4.59 10.34
CA LEU A 35 2.79 5.78 9.92
C LEU A 35 3.87 5.44 8.87
N PHE A 36 4.14 6.36 7.94
CA PHE A 36 5.12 6.11 6.89
C PHE A 36 6.51 5.92 7.51
N GLY A 37 7.18 4.81 7.20
CA GLY A 37 8.50 4.50 7.73
C GLY A 37 8.52 4.16 9.22
N GLN A 38 7.38 3.87 9.84
CA GLN A 38 7.27 3.59 11.28
C GLN A 38 8.23 2.48 11.75
N ILE A 39 8.23 1.34 11.06
CA ILE A 39 9.07 0.20 11.42
C ILE A 39 10.55 0.51 11.15
N THR A 40 10.83 1.23 10.06
CA THR A 40 12.20 1.66 9.73
C THR A 40 12.75 2.65 10.77
N ALA A 41 11.89 3.47 11.37
CA ALA A 41 12.24 4.34 12.48
C ALA A 41 12.39 3.60 13.82
N GLY A 42 12.11 2.29 13.86
CA GLY A 42 12.15 1.48 15.06
C GLY A 42 10.94 1.67 15.99
N LEU A 43 9.88 2.33 15.51
CA LEU A 43 8.66 2.56 16.30
C LEU A 43 7.75 1.34 16.28
N ASP A 44 7.26 0.96 17.45
CA ASP A 44 6.29 -0.10 17.69
C ASP A 44 5.04 0.44 18.43
N HIS A 45 4.03 -0.40 18.63
CA HIS A 45 2.84 -0.03 19.40
C HIS A 45 3.20 0.34 20.85
N SER A 46 4.30 -0.20 21.40
CA SER A 46 4.76 0.10 22.75
C SER A 46 5.17 1.56 22.88
N ASP A 47 5.76 2.14 21.84
CA ASP A 47 6.13 3.55 21.82
C ASP A 47 4.92 4.47 21.98
N TYR A 48 3.73 4.09 21.51
CA TYR A 48 2.51 4.86 21.78
C TYR A 48 2.15 4.93 23.26
N VAL A 49 2.48 3.89 24.04
CA VAL A 49 2.30 3.86 25.50
C VAL A 49 3.45 4.57 26.20
N LEU A 50 4.68 4.42 25.71
CA LEU A 50 5.87 5.07 26.27
C LEU A 50 5.85 6.59 26.08
N MET A 51 5.40 7.09 24.92
CA MET A 51 5.24 8.53 24.64
C MET A 51 4.27 9.22 25.60
N ARG A 52 3.38 8.45 26.24
CA ARG A 52 2.48 9.00 27.26
C ARG A 52 3.15 9.15 28.62
N ALA A 53 4.30 8.54 28.88
CA ALA A 53 4.89 8.54 30.22
C ALA A 53 5.13 9.98 30.75
N PRO A 54 4.77 10.28 32.02
CA PRO A 54 4.18 9.38 33.03
C PRO A 54 2.65 9.47 33.11
N ARG A 55 1.93 9.76 32.02
CA ARG A 55 0.45 9.83 32.02
C ARG A 55 -0.16 8.43 32.08
N PRO A 56 -1.23 8.22 32.86
CA PRO A 56 -1.87 6.91 33.00
C PRO A 56 -2.34 6.26 31.68
N VAL A 57 -1.98 4.99 31.48
CA VAL A 57 -2.48 4.09 30.43
C VAL A 57 -2.88 2.73 31.00
N LEU A 58 -4.15 2.34 30.80
CA LEU A 58 -4.63 0.98 31.02
C LEU A 58 -4.68 0.25 29.67
N ILE A 59 -3.91 -0.81 29.50
CA ILE A 59 -4.01 -1.68 28.34
C ILE A 59 -5.13 -2.68 28.63
N MET A 60 -6.14 -2.78 27.77
CA MET A 60 -7.20 -3.78 27.92
C MET A 60 -7.08 -4.78 26.78
N ALA A 61 -6.93 -6.07 27.08
CA ALA A 61 -6.68 -7.09 26.07
C ALA A 61 -7.63 -8.28 26.22
N ALA A 62 -8.17 -8.76 25.09
CA ALA A 62 -8.97 -9.96 25.04
C ALA A 62 -8.08 -11.16 24.73
N THR A 63 -8.19 -12.25 25.50
CA THR A 63 -7.29 -13.42 25.38
C THR A 63 -7.53 -14.23 24.10
N GLN A 64 -8.75 -14.17 23.54
CA GLN A 64 -9.15 -14.87 22.31
C GLN A 64 -9.38 -13.90 21.13
N ASP A 65 -8.83 -12.69 21.21
CA ASP A 65 -8.85 -11.75 20.09
C ASP A 65 -8.06 -12.31 18.90
N PHE A 66 -8.36 -11.80 17.71
CA PHE A 66 -7.49 -11.97 16.55
C PHE A 66 -6.16 -11.24 16.73
N PHE A 67 -6.10 -10.22 17.59
CA PHE A 67 -4.84 -9.61 18.05
C PHE A 67 -4.13 -10.50 19.09
N ASP A 68 -2.85 -10.79 18.86
CA ASP A 68 -2.07 -11.71 19.68
C ASP A 68 -1.86 -11.18 21.12
N ILE A 69 -2.38 -11.91 22.10
CA ILE A 69 -2.28 -11.54 23.52
C ILE A 69 -0.84 -11.50 24.03
N GLN A 70 0.07 -12.32 23.46
CA GLN A 70 1.48 -12.28 23.86
C GLN A 70 2.13 -10.95 23.45
N GLY A 71 1.69 -10.37 22.33
CA GLY A 71 2.02 -9.02 21.93
C GLY A 71 1.65 -7.96 22.97
N ALA A 72 0.43 -8.01 23.50
CA ALA A 72 -0.04 -7.11 24.55
C ALA A 72 0.79 -7.23 25.84
N TRP A 73 1.10 -8.46 26.26
CA TRP A 73 1.98 -8.70 27.41
C TRP A 73 3.39 -8.16 27.23
N ASN A 74 3.98 -8.35 26.05
CA ASN A 74 5.34 -7.86 25.77
C ASN A 74 5.39 -6.33 25.85
N LEU A 75 4.42 -5.66 25.22
CA LEU A 75 4.25 -4.22 25.28
C LEU A 75 4.04 -3.73 26.72
N PHE A 76 3.17 -4.39 27.48
CA PHE A 76 2.92 -4.04 28.89
C PHE A 76 4.18 -4.15 29.73
N ARG A 77 4.96 -5.24 29.60
CA ARG A 77 6.20 -5.44 30.36
C ARG A 77 7.25 -4.37 30.04
N GLU A 78 7.35 -3.97 28.78
CA GLU A 78 8.19 -2.84 28.36
C GLU A 78 7.73 -1.53 29.02
N GLY A 79 6.44 -1.21 28.90
CA GLY A 79 5.82 -0.05 29.53
C GLY A 79 6.06 -0.02 31.05
N LYS A 80 5.78 -1.12 31.74
CA LYS A 80 5.94 -1.27 33.20
C LYS A 80 7.37 -1.02 33.64
N ARG A 81 8.36 -1.51 32.89
CA ARG A 81 9.78 -1.28 33.16
C ARG A 81 10.15 0.20 33.05
N VAL A 82 9.69 0.89 32.00
CA VAL A 82 9.99 2.31 31.79
C VAL A 82 9.30 3.18 32.84
N TYR A 83 7.99 3.00 33.03
CA TYR A 83 7.21 3.74 34.03
C TYR A 83 7.76 3.52 35.45
N GLY A 84 8.19 2.29 35.78
CA GLY A 84 8.85 1.98 37.05
C GLY A 84 10.15 2.76 37.26
N ARG A 85 10.99 2.89 36.23
CA ARG A 85 12.22 3.70 36.30
C ARG A 85 11.95 5.19 36.46
N LEU A 86 10.82 5.67 35.95
CA LEU A 86 10.37 7.06 36.11
C LEU A 86 9.71 7.32 37.48
N GLY A 87 9.54 6.29 38.31
CA GLY A 87 8.89 6.41 39.62
C GLY A 87 7.36 6.37 39.57
N PHE A 88 6.77 5.94 38.45
CA PHE A 88 5.31 5.88 38.25
C PHE A 88 4.82 4.50 37.77
N PRO A 89 5.27 3.37 38.34
CA PRO A 89 4.87 2.04 37.88
C PRO A 89 3.36 1.81 37.91
N GLU A 90 2.64 2.49 38.80
CA GLU A 90 1.18 2.42 38.97
C GLU A 90 0.38 3.08 37.84
N ARG A 91 1.05 3.81 36.93
CA ARG A 91 0.41 4.53 35.82
C ARG A 91 0.41 3.75 34.51
N VAL A 92 0.86 2.49 34.53
CA VAL A 92 0.67 1.57 33.42
C VAL A 92 0.24 0.21 33.96
N GLU A 93 -0.95 -0.24 33.55
CA GLU A 93 -1.53 -1.52 33.96
C GLU A 93 -2.10 -2.25 32.75
N LEU A 94 -2.30 -3.56 32.91
CA LEU A 94 -2.95 -4.45 31.95
C LEU A 94 -4.15 -5.10 32.63
N VAL A 95 -5.30 -5.11 31.95
CA VAL A 95 -6.44 -5.97 32.28
C VAL A 95 -6.72 -6.90 31.12
N GLU A 96 -7.04 -8.14 31.45
CA GLU A 96 -7.42 -9.18 30.50
C GLU A 96 -8.88 -9.58 30.70
N ALA A 97 -9.54 -9.95 29.61
CA ALA A 97 -10.83 -10.63 29.65
C ALA A 97 -10.81 -11.87 28.76
N ASP A 98 -11.40 -12.97 29.24
CA ASP A 98 -11.51 -14.22 28.47
C ASP A 98 -12.65 -14.14 27.45
N THR A 99 -12.41 -13.37 26.40
CA THR A 99 -13.37 -13.10 25.33
C THR A 99 -12.65 -12.97 23.98
N LYS A 100 -13.44 -12.84 22.92
CA LYS A 100 -12.98 -12.47 21.57
C LYS A 100 -12.81 -10.95 21.48
N HIS A 101 -12.83 -10.39 20.27
CA HIS A 101 -12.78 -8.94 20.06
C HIS A 101 -14.05 -8.25 20.59
N ASP A 102 -14.03 -7.85 21.86
CA ASP A 102 -15.16 -7.30 22.60
C ASP A 102 -14.68 -6.40 23.77
N LEU A 103 -15.58 -5.59 24.31
CA LEU A 103 -15.36 -4.79 25.52
C LEU A 103 -16.11 -5.43 26.70
N ALA A 104 -15.60 -6.56 27.19
CA ALA A 104 -16.22 -7.34 28.27
C ALA A 104 -16.33 -6.57 29.60
N ILE A 105 -17.16 -7.07 30.52
CA ILE A 105 -17.47 -6.38 31.79
C ILE A 105 -16.21 -6.13 32.62
N GLU A 106 -15.24 -7.05 32.61
CA GLU A 106 -13.95 -6.92 33.29
C GLU A 106 -13.18 -5.70 32.80
N MET A 107 -13.20 -5.43 31.49
CA MET A 107 -12.57 -4.26 30.88
C MET A 107 -13.34 -2.97 31.18
N ARG A 108 -14.67 -3.02 31.16
CA ARG A 108 -15.53 -1.86 31.48
C ARG A 108 -15.36 -1.44 32.93
N GLU A 109 -15.36 -2.39 33.86
CA GLU A 109 -15.09 -2.13 35.27
C GLU A 109 -13.67 -1.62 35.49
N ALA A 110 -12.66 -2.24 34.88
CA ALA A 110 -11.27 -1.80 35.02
C ALA A 110 -11.06 -0.38 34.46
N SER A 111 -11.63 -0.06 33.29
CA SER A 111 -11.55 1.29 32.72
C SER A 111 -12.29 2.33 33.56
N ALA A 112 -13.47 2.00 34.10
CA ALA A 112 -14.18 2.87 35.02
C ALA A 112 -13.37 3.15 36.29
N ARG A 113 -12.80 2.12 36.92
CA ARG A 113 -11.88 2.28 38.07
C ARG A 113 -10.66 3.15 37.70
N TRP A 114 -10.07 2.91 36.54
CA TRP A 114 -8.92 3.66 36.03
C TRP A 114 -9.22 5.15 35.89
N PHE A 115 -10.33 5.50 35.23
CA PHE A 115 -10.72 6.89 35.06
C PHE A 115 -11.16 7.54 36.37
N ARG A 116 -11.85 6.83 37.27
CA ARG A 116 -12.19 7.35 38.61
C ARG A 116 -10.94 7.71 39.40
N ARG A 117 -9.91 6.85 39.36
CA ARG A 117 -8.64 7.10 40.03
C ARG A 117 -7.94 8.35 39.48
N TRP A 118 -7.76 8.40 38.16
CA TRP A 118 -6.89 9.41 37.53
C TRP A 118 -7.57 10.72 37.17
N LEU A 119 -8.90 10.73 36.99
CA LEU A 119 -9.67 11.93 36.66
C LEU A 119 -10.46 12.48 37.85
N ALA A 120 -10.88 11.62 38.79
CA ALA A 120 -11.70 12.02 39.93
C ALA A 120 -11.02 11.83 41.31
N GLY A 121 -9.78 11.33 41.36
CA GLY A 121 -9.06 11.11 42.61
C GLY A 121 -9.69 10.05 43.52
N ARG A 122 -10.46 9.11 42.95
CA ARG A 122 -11.18 8.05 43.68
C ARG A 122 -10.66 6.68 43.26
N ASP A 123 -9.95 6.01 44.18
CA ASP A 123 -9.41 4.67 43.98
C ASP A 123 -10.28 3.65 44.75
N ASP A 124 -11.37 3.22 44.13
CA ASP A 124 -12.35 2.31 44.72
C ASP A 124 -12.69 1.13 43.80
N ALA A 125 -13.14 0.02 44.39
CA ALA A 125 -13.58 -1.16 43.66
C ALA A 125 -14.97 -0.92 43.04
N TRP A 126 -15.01 -0.20 41.93
CA TRP A 126 -16.25 0.06 41.18
C TRP A 126 -16.70 -1.19 40.43
N GLN A 127 -17.97 -1.56 40.57
CA GLN A 127 -18.61 -2.61 39.77
C GLN A 127 -19.67 -1.99 38.88
N GLU A 128 -19.84 -2.55 37.69
CA GLU A 128 -20.85 -2.08 36.75
C GLU A 128 -22.24 -2.36 37.33
N PRO A 129 -23.04 -1.31 37.65
CA PRO A 129 -24.40 -1.54 38.12
C PRO A 129 -25.24 -2.10 36.98
N ALA A 130 -26.36 -2.75 37.30
CA ALA A 130 -27.38 -2.97 36.30
C ALA A 130 -27.87 -1.60 35.79
N PHE A 131 -27.88 -1.42 34.47
CA PHE A 131 -28.40 -0.22 33.82
C PHE A 131 -29.31 -0.60 32.66
N GLU A 132 -30.23 0.29 32.35
CA GLU A 132 -31.09 0.16 31.18
C GLU A 132 -30.28 0.48 29.92
N ILE A 133 -30.29 -0.44 28.95
CA ILE A 133 -29.70 -0.18 27.65
C ILE A 133 -30.58 0.86 26.95
N LEU A 134 -30.02 2.04 26.75
CA LEU A 134 -30.68 3.13 26.03
C LEU A 134 -31.03 2.70 24.61
N ARG A 135 -32.18 3.17 24.12
CA ARG A 135 -32.58 2.99 22.72
C ARG A 135 -31.63 3.75 21.81
N GLU A 136 -31.54 3.34 20.55
CA GLU A 136 -30.71 4.02 19.54
C GLU A 136 -30.99 5.54 19.49
N SER A 137 -32.26 5.94 19.51
CA SER A 137 -32.66 7.35 19.51
C SER A 137 -32.16 8.16 20.72
N GLU A 138 -31.86 7.49 21.84
CA GLU A 138 -31.42 8.12 23.09
C GLU A 138 -29.89 8.30 23.14
N ILE A 139 -29.15 7.59 22.27
CA ILE A 139 -27.69 7.65 22.18
C ILE A 139 -27.19 8.46 20.97
N LEU A 140 -28.11 9.03 20.16
CA LEU A 140 -27.70 9.86 19.03
C LEU A 140 -27.12 11.19 19.53
N CYS A 141 -25.87 11.46 19.17
CA CYS A 141 -25.23 12.76 19.43
C CYS A 141 -25.64 13.86 18.43
N THR A 142 -26.46 13.52 17.42
CA THR A 142 -27.01 14.43 16.41
C THR A 142 -28.46 14.02 16.10
N PRO A 143 -29.35 14.92 15.65
CA PRO A 143 -30.76 14.59 15.43
C PRO A 143 -31.00 13.38 14.51
N GLU A 144 -30.16 13.19 13.50
CA GLU A 144 -30.27 12.09 12.53
C GLU A 144 -29.23 10.97 12.71
N GLY A 145 -28.39 11.05 13.75
CA GLY A 145 -27.33 10.06 14.00
C GLY A 145 -26.14 10.11 13.04
N ASP A 146 -26.06 11.13 12.19
CA ASP A 146 -25.01 11.31 11.19
C ASP A 146 -24.42 12.73 11.27
N VAL A 147 -23.17 12.81 11.68
CA VAL A 147 -22.44 14.09 11.81
C VAL A 147 -22.32 14.83 10.49
N LEU A 148 -22.36 14.15 9.34
CA LEU A 148 -22.29 14.77 8.01
C LEU A 148 -23.60 15.47 7.62
N ARG A 149 -24.70 15.21 8.32
CA ARG A 149 -25.99 15.91 8.11
C ARG A 149 -26.09 17.23 8.87
N GLN A 150 -25.14 17.50 9.77
CA GLN A 150 -25.13 18.74 10.53
C GLN A 150 -24.76 19.93 9.63
N PRO A 151 -25.38 21.11 9.83
CA PRO A 151 -25.01 22.32 9.09
C PRO A 151 -23.51 22.64 9.21
N GLY A 152 -22.84 22.82 8.07
CA GLY A 152 -21.42 23.13 8.03
C GLY A 152 -20.47 21.95 8.27
N ALA A 153 -20.99 20.73 8.39
CA ALA A 153 -20.16 19.53 8.46
C ALA A 153 -19.31 19.39 7.20
N ARG A 154 -18.08 18.90 7.39
CA ARG A 154 -17.14 18.59 6.30
C ARG A 154 -16.74 17.14 6.40
N SER A 155 -16.87 16.43 5.29
CA SER A 155 -16.37 15.07 5.13
C SER A 155 -14.85 15.01 5.19
N PHE A 156 -14.33 13.83 5.52
CA PHE A 156 -12.89 13.55 5.45
C PHE A 156 -12.31 13.86 4.06
N PHE A 157 -13.06 13.59 2.99
CA PHE A 157 -12.66 13.89 1.61
C PHE A 157 -12.56 15.39 1.34
N GLU A 158 -13.49 16.20 1.85
CA GLU A 158 -13.40 17.66 1.75
C GLU A 158 -12.24 18.24 2.58
N LEU A 159 -11.88 17.59 3.69
CA LEU A 159 -10.70 17.97 4.47
C LEU A 159 -9.41 17.64 3.71
N ILE A 160 -9.29 16.44 3.13
CA ILE A 160 -8.14 16.06 2.30
C ILE A 160 -8.03 16.98 1.08
N ALA A 161 -9.12 17.21 0.36
CA ALA A 161 -9.12 18.08 -0.82
C ALA A 161 -8.66 19.50 -0.48
N ALA A 162 -9.08 20.04 0.68
CA ALA A 162 -8.60 21.34 1.15
C ALA A 162 -7.11 21.33 1.52
N VAL A 163 -6.61 20.27 2.15
CA VAL A 163 -5.17 20.10 2.43
C VAL A 163 -4.36 20.04 1.14
N ALA A 164 -4.90 19.42 0.10
CA ALA A 164 -4.23 19.23 -1.19
C ALA A 164 -4.42 20.38 -2.19
N ALA A 165 -5.36 21.29 -1.94
CA ALA A 165 -5.64 22.44 -2.80
C ALA A 165 -4.38 23.23 -3.23
N PRO A 166 -3.40 23.54 -2.35
CA PRO A 166 -2.19 24.26 -2.77
C PRO A 166 -1.21 23.40 -3.59
N PHE A 167 -1.28 22.06 -3.47
CA PHE A 167 -0.24 21.17 -4.02
C PHE A 167 -0.12 21.25 -5.54
N THR A 168 -1.19 21.53 -6.27
CA THR A 168 -1.13 21.70 -7.72
C THR A 168 -0.25 22.87 -8.12
N ALA A 169 -0.41 24.03 -7.48
CA ALA A 169 0.41 25.21 -7.76
C ALA A 169 1.87 25.02 -7.29
N GLU A 170 2.06 24.43 -6.10
CA GLU A 170 3.39 24.10 -5.57
C GLU A 170 4.15 23.16 -6.51
N ARG A 171 3.49 22.12 -7.00
CA ARG A 171 4.04 21.16 -7.95
C ARG A 171 4.37 21.81 -9.30
N GLN A 172 3.45 22.56 -9.89
CA GLN A 172 3.71 23.26 -11.16
C GLN A 172 4.93 24.17 -11.06
N ARG A 173 5.02 24.94 -9.96
CA ARG A 173 6.19 25.78 -9.67
C ARG A 173 7.46 24.95 -9.53
N PHE A 174 7.42 23.85 -8.78
CA PHE A 174 8.57 22.95 -8.63
C PHE A 174 9.10 22.43 -9.98
N TRP A 175 8.22 22.01 -10.89
CA TRP A 175 8.61 21.53 -12.22
C TRP A 175 9.07 22.64 -13.18
N GLN A 176 8.60 23.87 -13.01
CA GLN A 176 9.07 25.04 -13.77
C GLN A 176 10.45 25.51 -13.32
N GLU A 177 10.69 25.50 -12.00
CA GLU A 177 11.94 26.01 -11.39
C GLU A 177 13.05 24.94 -11.37
N SER A 178 12.71 23.65 -11.41
CA SER A 178 13.68 22.56 -11.35
C SER A 178 14.06 22.06 -12.74
N PRO A 179 15.36 21.90 -13.05
CA PRO A 179 15.78 21.14 -14.21
C PRO A 179 15.17 19.74 -14.18
N ARG A 180 14.72 19.23 -15.33
CA ARG A 180 14.07 17.93 -15.45
C ARG A 180 14.81 16.77 -14.74
N PRO A 181 16.16 16.63 -14.83
CA PRO A 181 16.87 15.59 -14.08
C PRO A 181 16.71 15.70 -12.56
N ALA A 182 16.66 16.91 -12.01
CA ALA A 182 16.45 17.14 -10.58
C ALA A 182 15.02 16.79 -10.15
N ALA A 183 14.01 17.14 -10.96
CA ALA A 183 12.63 16.76 -10.72
C ALA A 183 12.45 15.22 -10.75
N LEU A 184 13.05 14.54 -11.72
CA LEU A 184 13.04 13.07 -11.79
C LEU A 184 13.85 12.42 -10.66
N ALA A 185 14.92 13.05 -10.18
CA ALA A 185 15.61 12.60 -8.97
C ALA A 185 14.71 12.69 -7.73
N LYS A 186 13.86 13.71 -7.63
CA LYS A 186 12.87 13.81 -6.55
C LYS A 186 11.78 12.73 -6.64
N VAL A 187 11.30 12.43 -7.85
CA VAL A 187 10.38 11.30 -8.11
C VAL A 187 11.01 9.99 -7.61
N ARG A 188 12.27 9.76 -7.98
CA ARG A 188 13.04 8.59 -7.58
C ARG A 188 13.20 8.48 -6.05
N GLU A 189 13.51 9.59 -5.38
CA GLU A 189 13.65 9.69 -3.93
C GLU A 189 12.35 9.34 -3.20
N LEU A 190 11.22 9.92 -3.63
CA LEU A 190 9.92 9.73 -3.00
C LEU A 190 9.38 8.32 -3.22
N ALA A 191 9.51 7.79 -4.44
CA ALA A 191 9.08 6.44 -4.79
C ALA A 191 10.04 5.35 -4.28
N ARG A 192 11.21 5.72 -3.73
CA ARG A 192 12.27 4.81 -3.25
C ARG A 192 12.78 3.84 -4.33
N ILE A 193 13.02 4.37 -5.54
CA ILE A 193 13.48 3.59 -6.68
C ILE A 193 15.00 3.72 -6.81
N ARG A 194 15.77 2.66 -6.67
CA ARG A 194 17.23 2.71 -6.86
C ARG A 194 17.62 2.94 -8.32
N PRO A 195 18.74 3.63 -8.59
CA PRO A 195 19.32 3.73 -9.93
C PRO A 195 19.46 2.35 -10.59
N LEU A 196 19.26 2.25 -11.90
CA LEU A 196 19.34 0.97 -12.63
C LEU A 196 20.64 0.19 -12.33
N ALA A 197 21.76 0.91 -12.24
CA ALA A 197 23.08 0.33 -11.97
C ALA A 197 23.18 -0.39 -10.60
N GLU A 198 22.35 0.00 -9.63
CA GLU A 198 22.31 -0.58 -8.29
C GLU A 198 21.32 -1.76 -8.18
N LEU A 199 20.46 -1.95 -9.17
CA LEU A 199 19.49 -3.05 -9.16
C LEU A 199 20.22 -4.38 -9.44
N PRO A 200 19.96 -5.45 -8.67
CA PRO A 200 20.54 -6.75 -8.95
C PRO A 200 19.98 -7.30 -10.28
N PRO A 201 20.81 -7.90 -11.15
CA PRO A 201 20.33 -8.49 -12.39
C PRO A 201 19.45 -9.71 -12.12
N PHE A 202 18.47 -9.93 -13.00
CA PHE A 202 17.73 -11.18 -13.03
C PHE A 202 18.50 -12.26 -13.78
N THR A 203 18.27 -13.49 -13.36
CA THR A 203 18.58 -14.72 -14.11
C THR A 203 17.27 -15.47 -14.35
N SER A 204 17.20 -16.27 -15.41
CA SER A 204 15.99 -17.04 -15.73
C SER A 204 16.21 -18.55 -15.54
N THR A 205 15.25 -19.23 -14.94
CA THR A 205 15.16 -20.70 -14.92
C THR A 205 13.96 -21.15 -15.76
N ALA A 206 14.17 -22.13 -16.64
CA ALA A 206 13.09 -22.68 -17.45
C ALA A 206 12.20 -23.64 -16.64
N GLY A 207 10.88 -23.48 -16.77
CA GLY A 207 9.84 -24.28 -16.14
C GLY A 207 9.01 -25.11 -17.14
N GLY A 208 9.46 -25.23 -18.39
CA GLY A 208 8.82 -25.98 -19.47
C GLY A 208 8.56 -25.14 -20.71
N THR A 209 8.24 -25.82 -21.82
CA THR A 209 7.91 -25.20 -23.11
C THR A 209 6.56 -25.72 -23.59
N LEU A 210 5.80 -24.87 -24.27
CA LEU A 210 4.56 -25.20 -24.95
C LEU A 210 4.65 -24.68 -26.39
N GLN A 211 4.22 -25.47 -27.36
CA GLN A 211 4.07 -25.05 -28.75
C GLN A 211 2.60 -24.75 -29.06
N ARG A 212 2.31 -23.58 -29.64
CA ARG A 212 0.97 -23.23 -30.15
C ARG A 212 1.06 -22.70 -31.58
N GLY A 213 0.82 -23.59 -32.54
CA GLY A 213 1.04 -23.28 -33.95
C GLY A 213 2.49 -22.81 -34.18
N PRO A 214 2.71 -21.62 -34.78
CA PRO A 214 4.06 -21.08 -35.01
C PRO A 214 4.69 -20.46 -33.76
N VAL A 215 3.95 -20.26 -32.67
CA VAL A 215 4.46 -19.58 -31.47
C VAL A 215 4.99 -20.60 -30.46
N ARG A 216 6.24 -20.41 -30.04
CA ARG A 216 6.85 -21.15 -28.93
C ARG A 216 6.68 -20.35 -27.64
N ILE A 217 6.17 -20.98 -26.59
CA ILE A 217 5.93 -20.34 -25.28
C ILE A 217 6.79 -21.02 -24.24
N GLU A 218 7.64 -20.27 -23.56
CA GLU A 218 8.52 -20.78 -22.52
C GLU A 218 8.06 -20.27 -21.15
N LYS A 219 7.89 -21.19 -20.21
CA LYS A 219 7.62 -20.85 -18.81
C LYS A 219 8.94 -20.53 -18.15
N LEU A 220 9.04 -19.37 -17.52
CA LEU A 220 10.26 -18.90 -16.90
C LEU A 220 10.00 -18.47 -15.46
N THR A 221 11.02 -18.61 -14.62
CA THR A 221 11.10 -17.95 -13.32
C THR A 221 12.31 -17.01 -13.35
N LEU A 222 12.08 -15.72 -13.17
CA LEU A 222 13.15 -14.73 -13.03
C LEU A 222 13.53 -14.59 -11.56
N ARG A 223 14.83 -14.65 -11.25
CA ARG A 223 15.35 -14.53 -9.88
C ARG A 223 16.57 -13.63 -9.81
N ASN A 224 16.63 -12.77 -8.79
CA ASN A 224 17.80 -11.94 -8.50
C ASN A 224 18.46 -12.34 -7.16
N ALA A 225 19.64 -11.77 -6.89
CA ALA A 225 20.44 -12.07 -5.69
C ALA A 225 19.77 -11.64 -4.37
N GLU A 226 18.82 -10.70 -4.43
CA GLU A 226 18.05 -10.23 -3.26
C GLU A 226 16.84 -11.14 -2.95
N GLY A 227 16.68 -12.25 -3.68
CA GLY A 227 15.61 -13.22 -3.45
C GLY A 227 14.26 -12.85 -4.08
N THR A 228 14.21 -11.82 -4.92
CA THR A 228 13.00 -11.52 -5.71
C THR A 228 12.77 -12.62 -6.73
N VAL A 229 11.52 -13.07 -6.86
CA VAL A 229 11.11 -14.14 -7.79
C VAL A 229 9.90 -13.68 -8.59
N LEU A 230 10.03 -13.62 -9.91
CA LEU A 230 8.96 -13.19 -10.81
C LEU A 230 8.62 -14.31 -11.82
N PRO A 231 7.40 -14.89 -11.77
CA PRO A 231 6.92 -15.81 -12.79
C PRO A 231 6.73 -15.10 -14.13
N ALA A 232 7.18 -15.73 -15.22
CA ALA A 232 7.09 -15.15 -16.55
C ALA A 232 6.74 -16.18 -17.64
N LEU A 233 6.20 -15.68 -18.74
CA LEU A 233 6.02 -16.40 -20.00
C LEU A 233 6.76 -15.65 -21.10
N LEU A 234 7.57 -16.36 -21.87
CA LEU A 234 8.25 -15.82 -23.04
C LEU A 234 7.66 -16.42 -24.30
N PHE A 235 6.95 -15.60 -25.07
CA PHE A 235 6.37 -15.95 -26.35
C PHE A 235 7.36 -15.58 -27.45
N ARG A 236 7.79 -16.58 -28.21
CA ARG A 236 8.70 -16.42 -29.35
C ARG A 236 7.96 -16.67 -30.67
N PRO A 237 8.09 -15.75 -31.65
CA PRO A 237 7.64 -16.00 -33.02
C PRO A 237 8.41 -17.18 -33.66
N ALA A 238 7.84 -17.77 -34.72
CA ALA A 238 8.54 -18.78 -35.52
C ALA A 238 9.73 -18.21 -36.29
N ASN A 239 9.62 -16.95 -36.72
CA ASN A 239 10.62 -16.24 -37.51
C ASN A 239 11.43 -15.28 -36.63
N THR A 240 12.43 -14.62 -37.22
CA THR A 240 13.19 -13.57 -36.55
C THR A 240 12.28 -12.49 -35.98
N SER A 241 12.53 -12.13 -34.72
CA SER A 241 11.74 -11.15 -34.00
C SER A 241 11.88 -9.75 -34.61
N THR A 242 10.75 -9.04 -34.79
CA THR A 242 10.73 -7.64 -35.27
C THR A 242 10.87 -6.62 -34.13
N GLY A 243 10.63 -7.04 -32.89
CA GLY A 243 10.78 -6.24 -31.69
C GLY A 243 10.72 -7.12 -30.43
N PHE A 244 10.98 -6.52 -29.27
CA PHE A 244 10.88 -7.20 -27.99
C PHE A 244 9.98 -6.41 -27.05
N ARG A 245 8.95 -7.06 -26.48
CA ARG A 245 7.98 -6.43 -25.57
C ARG A 245 8.07 -7.01 -24.16
N LEU A 246 8.16 -6.12 -23.18
CA LEU A 246 7.84 -6.42 -21.78
C LEU A 246 6.36 -6.10 -21.53
N HIS A 247 5.56 -7.11 -21.21
CA HIS A 247 4.12 -7.00 -21.03
C HIS A 247 3.71 -7.28 -19.58
N LEU A 248 2.95 -6.37 -18.98
CA LEU A 248 2.60 -6.36 -17.57
C LEU A 248 1.10 -6.14 -17.40
N HIS A 249 0.42 -7.03 -16.66
CA HIS A 249 -1.03 -7.02 -16.51
C HIS A 249 -1.43 -7.11 -15.03
N GLU A 250 -2.40 -6.30 -14.59
CA GLU A 250 -2.88 -6.26 -13.19
C GLU A 250 -3.44 -7.61 -12.70
N ASP A 251 -4.12 -8.35 -13.58
CA ASP A 251 -4.63 -9.70 -13.30
C ASP A 251 -3.56 -10.80 -13.48
N GLY A 252 -2.32 -10.43 -13.85
CA GLY A 252 -1.25 -11.34 -14.20
C GLY A 252 -1.23 -11.76 -15.66
N LYS A 253 -0.09 -12.31 -16.10
CA LYS A 253 0.19 -12.75 -17.48
C LYS A 253 -0.83 -13.76 -18.01
N GLN A 254 -1.44 -14.56 -17.13
CA GLN A 254 -2.45 -15.55 -17.51
C GLN A 254 -3.74 -14.92 -18.08
N ALA A 255 -4.02 -13.65 -17.77
CA ALA A 255 -5.20 -12.96 -18.27
C ALA A 255 -5.23 -12.86 -19.81
N GLU A 256 -4.06 -12.80 -20.45
CA GLU A 256 -3.94 -12.61 -21.89
C GLU A 256 -3.13 -13.73 -22.59
N ALA A 257 -2.67 -14.73 -21.83
CA ALA A 257 -1.87 -15.87 -22.32
C ALA A 257 -2.70 -17.05 -22.86
N GLY A 258 -4.02 -16.95 -22.95
CA GLY A 258 -4.89 -18.01 -23.47
C GLY A 258 -4.65 -18.31 -24.96
N PRO A 259 -5.06 -19.49 -25.48
CA PRO A 259 -4.98 -19.78 -26.92
C PRO A 259 -5.69 -18.72 -27.76
N GLY A 260 -4.99 -18.15 -28.74
CA GLY A 260 -5.50 -17.04 -29.57
C GLY A 260 -5.65 -15.71 -28.82
N GLY A 261 -5.17 -15.61 -27.58
CA GLY A 261 -5.21 -14.40 -26.78
C GLY A 261 -4.22 -13.31 -27.24
N PRO A 262 -4.27 -12.11 -26.65
CA PRO A 262 -3.47 -10.97 -27.07
C PRO A 262 -1.96 -11.22 -27.14
N LEU A 263 -1.39 -11.94 -26.15
CA LEU A 263 0.05 -12.24 -26.13
C LEU A 263 0.47 -13.16 -27.27
N GLU A 264 -0.37 -14.14 -27.61
CA GLU A 264 -0.12 -15.02 -28.75
C GLU A 264 -0.28 -14.27 -30.08
N ALA A 265 -1.24 -13.35 -30.18
CA ALA A 265 -1.44 -12.52 -31.37
C ALA A 265 -0.23 -11.62 -31.67
N LEU A 266 0.35 -11.00 -30.65
CA LEU A 266 1.59 -10.22 -30.78
C LEU A 266 2.77 -11.08 -31.29
N ALA A 267 2.92 -12.28 -30.72
CA ALA A 267 3.95 -13.22 -31.17
C ALA A 267 3.72 -13.72 -32.60
N ARG A 268 2.46 -13.93 -33.03
CA ARG A 268 2.14 -14.25 -34.42
C ARG A 268 2.44 -13.10 -35.38
N ALA A 269 2.33 -11.86 -34.91
CA ALA A 269 2.71 -10.67 -35.66
C ALA A 269 4.24 -10.45 -35.74
N GLY A 270 5.05 -11.32 -35.12
CA GLY A 270 6.51 -11.32 -35.22
C GLY A 270 7.23 -10.70 -34.02
N GLU A 271 6.53 -10.30 -32.96
CA GLU A 271 7.15 -9.70 -31.78
C GLU A 271 7.46 -10.74 -30.70
N THR A 272 8.66 -10.71 -30.11
CA THR A 272 8.93 -11.52 -28.91
C THR A 272 8.33 -10.84 -27.70
N VAL A 273 7.54 -11.56 -26.90
CA VAL A 273 6.83 -10.99 -25.74
C VAL A 273 7.23 -11.70 -24.46
N LEU A 274 7.83 -10.96 -23.52
CA LEU A 274 8.03 -11.38 -22.14
C LEU A 274 6.89 -10.83 -21.28
N ALA A 275 5.95 -11.69 -20.89
CA ALA A 275 4.89 -11.36 -19.95
C ALA A 275 5.29 -11.75 -18.52
N VAL A 276 5.29 -10.80 -17.59
CA VAL A 276 5.82 -10.99 -16.22
C VAL A 276 4.75 -10.65 -15.18
N ASP A 277 4.63 -11.50 -14.16
CA ASP A 277 3.87 -11.18 -12.95
C ASP A 277 4.76 -10.40 -11.98
N LEU A 278 4.46 -9.12 -11.78
CA LEU A 278 5.15 -8.29 -10.78
C LEU A 278 4.73 -8.69 -9.35
N ARG A 279 5.51 -8.26 -8.34
CA ARG A 279 5.19 -8.50 -6.92
C ARG A 279 3.71 -8.18 -6.61
N GLY A 280 2.98 -9.15 -6.07
CA GLY A 280 1.56 -8.99 -5.71
C GLY A 280 0.57 -9.06 -6.88
N LEU A 281 1.01 -9.30 -8.12
CA LEU A 281 0.14 -9.50 -9.28
C LEU A 281 0.21 -10.95 -9.77
N GLY A 282 -0.82 -11.39 -10.49
CA GLY A 282 -0.87 -12.72 -11.10
C GLY A 282 -0.63 -13.86 -10.10
N GLU A 283 0.32 -14.75 -10.41
CA GLU A 283 0.71 -15.87 -9.55
C GLU A 283 1.28 -15.44 -8.18
N LEU A 284 1.73 -14.18 -8.05
CA LEU A 284 2.26 -13.62 -6.80
C LEU A 284 1.19 -12.92 -5.95
N GLN A 285 -0.06 -12.83 -6.44
CA GLN A 285 -1.15 -12.24 -5.66
C GLN A 285 -1.50 -13.15 -4.48
N ARG A 286 -1.48 -12.60 -3.27
CA ARG A 286 -1.88 -13.33 -2.06
C ARG A 286 -3.39 -13.25 -1.86
N GLY A 287 -4.04 -14.41 -1.79
CA GLY A 287 -5.47 -14.52 -1.52
C GLY A 287 -6.36 -14.27 -2.73
N LYS A 288 -7.65 -14.57 -2.56
CA LYS A 288 -8.67 -14.27 -3.57
C LYS A 288 -8.99 -12.79 -3.54
N ARG A 289 -9.39 -12.22 -4.68
CA ARG A 289 -10.00 -10.89 -4.71
C ARG A 289 -11.16 -10.84 -3.71
N PRO A 290 -11.17 -9.86 -2.80
CA PRO A 290 -12.27 -9.72 -1.86
C PRO A 290 -13.61 -9.58 -2.58
N ALA A 291 -14.67 -10.13 -1.98
CA ALA A 291 -16.02 -10.15 -2.55
C ALA A 291 -17.05 -9.70 -1.50
N GLY A 292 -18.26 -9.34 -1.96
CA GLY A 292 -19.35 -8.86 -1.10
C GLY A 292 -18.98 -7.58 -0.38
N PHE A 293 -19.25 -7.51 0.93
CA PHE A 293 -18.90 -6.36 1.78
C PHE A 293 -17.41 -6.02 1.76
N LYS A 294 -16.55 -7.02 1.48
CA LYS A 294 -15.10 -6.82 1.41
C LYS A 294 -14.61 -6.39 0.03
N ALA A 295 -15.46 -6.35 -0.99
CA ALA A 295 -15.07 -5.96 -2.36
C ALA A 295 -14.32 -4.62 -2.48
N PRO A 296 -14.54 -3.61 -1.60
CA PRO A 296 -13.73 -2.40 -1.60
C PRO A 296 -12.26 -2.61 -1.18
N PHE A 297 -11.93 -3.68 -0.46
CA PHE A 297 -10.54 -3.96 -0.06
C PHE A 297 -9.74 -4.51 -1.23
N GLU A 298 -8.57 -3.94 -1.44
CA GLU A 298 -7.72 -4.22 -2.60
C GLU A 298 -6.82 -5.44 -2.35
N PRO A 299 -6.59 -6.35 -3.30
CA PRO A 299 -5.81 -7.57 -3.05
C PRO A 299 -4.42 -7.34 -2.44
N ASN A 300 -3.80 -6.20 -2.80
CA ASN A 300 -2.45 -5.83 -2.40
C ASN A 300 -2.37 -4.86 -1.22
N TRP A 301 -3.49 -4.50 -0.58
CA TRP A 301 -3.50 -3.48 0.47
C TRP A 301 -2.50 -3.79 1.59
N LYS A 302 -2.43 -5.05 2.05
CA LYS A 302 -1.49 -5.45 3.11
C LYS A 302 -0.03 -5.30 2.69
N SER A 303 0.30 -5.71 1.46
CA SER A 303 1.66 -5.57 0.93
C SER A 303 2.04 -4.10 0.74
N ALA A 304 1.09 -3.27 0.30
CA ALA A 304 1.27 -1.82 0.21
C ALA A 304 1.50 -1.19 1.59
N THR A 305 0.72 -1.59 2.60
CA THR A 305 0.89 -1.09 3.98
C THR A 305 2.20 -1.55 4.62
N VAL A 306 2.65 -2.78 4.38
CA VAL A 306 3.98 -3.24 4.85
C VAL A 306 5.09 -2.43 4.19
N ALA A 307 5.02 -2.19 2.87
CA ALA A 307 5.98 -1.33 2.19
C ALA A 307 5.97 0.09 2.80
N TYR A 308 4.79 0.65 3.03
CA TYR A 308 4.59 1.96 3.66
C TYR A 308 5.21 2.05 5.06
N LEU A 309 5.00 1.05 5.92
CA LEU A 309 5.62 0.95 7.25
C LEU A 309 7.15 0.85 7.20
N LEU A 310 7.69 0.25 6.14
CA LEU A 310 9.13 0.19 5.86
C LEU A 310 9.67 1.46 5.21
N GLY A 311 8.83 2.48 4.99
CA GLY A 311 9.23 3.72 4.33
C GLY A 311 9.50 3.55 2.83
N GLN A 312 8.93 2.50 2.25
CA GLN A 312 9.00 2.10 0.84
C GLN A 312 7.65 2.35 0.14
N SER A 313 7.63 2.21 -1.18
CA SER A 313 6.38 2.15 -1.96
C SER A 313 6.33 0.86 -2.76
N LEU A 314 5.18 0.18 -2.76
CA LEU A 314 4.97 -1.00 -3.61
C LEU A 314 5.05 -0.62 -5.11
N ALA A 315 4.60 0.57 -5.49
CA ALA A 315 4.77 1.11 -6.84
C ALA A 315 6.26 1.29 -7.18
N GLY A 316 7.06 1.79 -6.22
CA GLY A 316 8.52 1.89 -6.37
C GLY A 316 9.19 0.53 -6.55
N MET A 317 8.89 -0.44 -5.68
CA MET A 317 9.45 -1.80 -5.77
C MET A 317 9.09 -2.49 -7.09
N ARG A 318 7.86 -2.32 -7.57
CA ARG A 318 7.44 -2.83 -8.88
C ARG A 318 8.12 -2.10 -10.04
N THR A 319 8.43 -0.81 -9.88
CA THR A 319 9.21 -0.08 -10.87
C THR A 319 10.62 -0.68 -10.98
N GLU A 320 11.27 -0.98 -9.86
CA GLU A 320 12.57 -1.69 -9.87
C GLU A 320 12.48 -3.05 -10.55
N ASP A 321 11.43 -3.82 -10.30
CA ASP A 321 11.18 -5.10 -10.98
C ASP A 321 11.10 -4.92 -12.51
N ILE A 322 10.38 -3.89 -12.99
CA ILE A 322 10.26 -3.57 -14.42
C ILE A 322 11.60 -3.18 -15.02
N LEU A 323 12.34 -2.30 -14.37
CA LEU A 323 13.65 -1.84 -14.83
C LEU A 323 14.64 -3.00 -14.94
N ALA A 324 14.69 -3.87 -13.93
CA ALA A 324 15.55 -5.04 -13.94
C ALA A 324 15.11 -6.09 -14.99
N CYS A 325 13.79 -6.28 -15.21
CA CYS A 325 13.28 -7.13 -16.29
C CYS A 325 13.61 -6.58 -17.68
N ALA A 326 13.46 -5.27 -17.89
CA ALA A 326 13.73 -4.61 -19.15
C ALA A 326 15.23 -4.70 -19.52
N ARG A 327 16.13 -4.42 -18.57
CA ARG A 327 17.57 -4.63 -18.76
C ARG A 327 17.89 -6.08 -19.06
N PHE A 328 17.38 -7.02 -18.26
CA PHE A 328 17.62 -8.46 -18.47
C PHE A 328 17.16 -8.91 -19.87
N ALA A 329 15.95 -8.53 -20.28
CA ALA A 329 15.42 -8.87 -21.60
C ALA A 329 16.21 -8.22 -22.74
N SER A 330 16.63 -6.97 -22.56
CA SER A 330 17.46 -6.23 -23.51
C SER A 330 18.78 -6.95 -23.74
N ASP A 331 19.53 -7.23 -22.68
CA ASP A 331 20.85 -7.86 -22.73
C ASP A 331 20.77 -9.30 -23.24
N GLN A 332 19.82 -10.08 -22.72
CA GLN A 332 19.77 -11.52 -22.95
C GLN A 332 19.11 -11.90 -24.29
N TRP A 333 18.12 -11.12 -24.75
CA TRP A 333 17.27 -11.52 -25.87
C TRP A 333 17.03 -10.44 -26.93
N ASN A 334 17.46 -9.20 -26.72
CA ASN A 334 17.25 -8.11 -27.67
C ASN A 334 18.55 -7.41 -28.11
N GLU A 335 19.71 -8.06 -27.92
CA GLU A 335 21.02 -7.56 -28.34
C GLU A 335 21.35 -6.17 -27.77
N GLY A 336 20.92 -5.89 -26.53
CA GLY A 336 21.12 -4.60 -25.86
C GLY A 336 20.23 -3.47 -26.37
N ARG A 337 19.26 -3.75 -27.26
CA ARG A 337 18.33 -2.74 -27.76
C ARG A 337 17.20 -2.46 -26.77
N PRO A 338 16.64 -1.23 -26.75
CA PRO A 338 15.47 -0.89 -25.94
C PRO A 338 14.27 -1.82 -26.23
N VAL A 339 13.43 -2.05 -25.23
CA VAL A 339 12.23 -2.90 -25.34
C VAL A 339 10.96 -2.06 -25.46
N HIS A 340 9.90 -2.59 -26.04
CA HIS A 340 8.57 -2.00 -25.92
C HIS A 340 7.97 -2.35 -24.55
N LEU A 341 7.40 -1.38 -23.85
CA LEU A 341 6.77 -1.58 -22.55
C LEU A 341 5.25 -1.50 -22.68
N THR A 342 4.53 -2.50 -22.18
CA THR A 342 3.08 -2.46 -22.00
C THR A 342 2.74 -2.66 -20.54
N GLY A 343 2.06 -1.69 -19.93
CA GLY A 343 1.54 -1.79 -18.56
C GLY A 343 0.03 -1.58 -18.54
N ARG A 344 -0.71 -2.52 -17.93
CA ARG A 344 -2.18 -2.45 -17.85
C ARG A 344 -2.68 -2.41 -16.41
N GLY A 345 -3.66 -1.53 -16.16
CA GLY A 345 -4.29 -1.37 -14.85
C GLY A 345 -3.29 -0.92 -13.79
N GLU A 346 -3.29 -1.61 -12.63
CA GLU A 346 -2.33 -1.39 -11.53
C GLU A 346 -0.86 -1.49 -11.96
N ALA A 347 -0.54 -2.24 -13.02
CA ALA A 347 0.83 -2.34 -13.55
C ALA A 347 1.27 -1.11 -14.38
N GLY A 348 0.32 -0.25 -14.78
CA GLY A 348 0.61 0.93 -15.60
C GLY A 348 1.36 2.03 -14.86
N ILE A 349 1.08 2.23 -13.57
CA ILE A 349 1.75 3.23 -12.74
C ILE A 349 3.24 2.95 -12.56
N PRO A 350 3.68 1.74 -12.14
CA PRO A 350 5.11 1.44 -12.08
C PRO A 350 5.75 1.42 -13.48
N ALA A 351 5.01 1.06 -14.55
CA ALA A 351 5.50 1.15 -15.91
C ALA A 351 5.78 2.60 -16.35
N LEU A 352 4.89 3.54 -15.99
CA LEU A 352 5.09 4.98 -16.22
C LEU A 352 6.33 5.51 -15.47
N HIS A 353 6.51 5.11 -14.21
CA HIS A 353 7.71 5.49 -13.45
C HIS A 353 8.98 4.92 -14.08
N ALA A 354 8.96 3.65 -14.53
CA ALA A 354 10.10 3.04 -15.21
C ALA A 354 10.48 3.82 -16.48
N ALA A 355 9.50 4.09 -17.35
CA ALA A 355 9.72 4.83 -18.58
C ALA A 355 10.22 6.27 -18.35
N ALA A 356 9.68 6.97 -17.34
CA ALA A 356 10.09 8.34 -17.04
C ALA A 356 11.52 8.42 -16.45
N LEU A 357 11.91 7.43 -15.65
CA LEU A 357 13.19 7.43 -14.93
C LEU A 357 14.36 6.83 -15.72
N GLU A 358 14.10 5.87 -16.61
CA GLU A 358 15.11 5.22 -17.46
C GLU A 358 14.60 5.11 -18.91
N PRO A 359 14.29 6.23 -19.60
CA PRO A 359 13.66 6.23 -20.91
C PRO A 359 14.48 5.47 -21.97
N GLN A 360 15.81 5.43 -21.83
CA GLN A 360 16.72 4.74 -22.75
C GLN A 360 16.50 3.22 -22.80
N LEU A 361 15.83 2.62 -21.80
CA LEU A 361 15.48 1.20 -21.82
C LEU A 361 14.27 0.89 -22.71
N PHE A 362 13.52 1.92 -23.12
CA PHE A 362 12.20 1.73 -23.72
C PHE A 362 12.09 2.37 -25.11
N ALA A 363 11.81 1.56 -26.13
CA ALA A 363 11.56 2.04 -27.49
C ALA A 363 10.15 2.66 -27.62
N SER A 364 9.20 2.21 -26.79
CA SER A 364 7.86 2.79 -26.68
C SER A 364 7.22 2.33 -25.38
N THR A 365 6.30 3.11 -24.83
CA THR A 365 5.49 2.78 -23.66
C THR A 365 4.00 2.84 -24.00
N ARG A 366 3.27 1.78 -23.68
CA ARG A 366 1.82 1.72 -23.82
C ARG A 366 1.18 1.46 -22.45
N LEU A 367 0.37 2.40 -21.99
CA LEU A 367 -0.36 2.30 -20.74
C LEU A 367 -1.83 2.10 -21.05
N GLU A 368 -2.39 0.99 -20.58
CA GLU A 368 -3.79 0.62 -20.82
C GLU A 368 -4.56 0.67 -19.51
N ARG A 369 -5.74 1.30 -19.51
CA ARG A 369 -6.64 1.32 -18.35
C ARG A 369 -5.94 1.75 -17.05
N THR A 370 -4.98 2.66 -17.19
CA THR A 370 -4.12 3.14 -16.10
C THR A 370 -4.75 4.40 -15.49
N LEU A 371 -4.62 4.56 -14.18
CA LEU A 371 -5.10 5.76 -13.48
C LEU A 371 -4.47 7.01 -14.11
N ARG A 372 -5.29 8.04 -14.39
CA ARG A 372 -4.84 9.27 -15.06
C ARG A 372 -4.14 10.27 -14.14
N THR A 373 -4.57 10.39 -12.89
CA THR A 373 -4.00 11.32 -11.88
C THR A 373 -4.31 10.82 -10.48
N TRP A 374 -3.37 10.99 -9.55
CA TRP A 374 -3.63 10.77 -8.12
C TRP A 374 -4.47 11.89 -7.49
N THR A 375 -4.54 13.06 -8.12
CA THR A 375 -5.43 14.15 -7.68
C THR A 375 -6.89 13.69 -7.64
N ASP A 376 -7.32 12.86 -8.60
CA ASP A 376 -8.68 12.28 -8.58
C ASP A 376 -8.91 11.32 -7.41
N VAL A 377 -7.88 10.60 -7.00
CA VAL A 377 -7.97 9.62 -5.89
C VAL A 377 -8.31 10.32 -4.59
N ILE A 378 -7.74 11.50 -4.37
CA ILE A 378 -7.98 12.27 -3.14
C ILE A 378 -9.26 13.13 -3.20
N SER A 379 -9.78 13.40 -4.39
CA SER A 379 -11.00 14.20 -4.60
C SER A 379 -12.27 13.36 -4.78
N THR A 380 -12.17 12.04 -4.77
CA THR A 380 -13.30 11.11 -4.95
C THR A 380 -13.54 10.29 -3.69
N SER A 381 -14.82 10.08 -3.36
CA SER A 381 -15.22 9.31 -2.17
C SER A 381 -15.18 7.79 -2.37
N ARG A 382 -14.95 7.33 -3.61
CA ARG A 382 -14.88 5.92 -3.96
C ARG A 382 -13.72 5.68 -4.90
N THR A 383 -12.77 4.87 -4.45
CA THR A 383 -11.58 4.50 -5.20
C THR A 383 -11.51 2.99 -5.38
N ARG A 384 -10.79 2.53 -6.40
CA ARG A 384 -10.60 1.10 -6.68
C ARG A 384 -9.14 0.81 -7.02
N ASN A 385 -8.49 -0.09 -6.27
CA ASN A 385 -7.13 -0.58 -6.55
C ASN A 385 -6.07 0.55 -6.61
N GLN A 386 -6.08 1.48 -5.66
CA GLN A 386 -5.18 2.63 -5.63
C GLN A 386 -4.11 2.56 -4.55
N GLN A 387 -4.31 1.87 -3.43
CA GLN A 387 -3.33 1.87 -2.32
C GLN A 387 -1.97 1.34 -2.76
N ALA A 388 -1.96 0.25 -3.55
CA ALA A 388 -0.74 -0.31 -4.13
C ALA A 388 -0.01 0.62 -5.11
N ASN A 389 -0.71 1.62 -5.65
CA ASN A 389 -0.18 2.61 -6.60
C ASN A 389 0.27 3.91 -5.93
N THR A 390 0.11 4.06 -4.62
CA THR A 390 0.46 5.31 -3.94
C THR A 390 1.96 5.45 -3.66
N VAL A 391 2.41 6.70 -3.68
CA VAL A 391 3.76 7.11 -3.25
C VAL A 391 3.61 8.21 -2.19
N TYR A 392 4.18 7.98 -1.01
CA TYR A 392 4.04 8.92 0.11
C TYR A 392 4.64 10.29 -0.25
N GLY A 393 3.84 11.34 -0.06
CA GLY A 393 4.25 12.72 -0.33
C GLY A 393 4.32 13.12 -1.82
N ALA A 394 3.97 12.22 -2.76
CA ALA A 394 4.11 12.48 -4.19
C ALA A 394 3.42 13.76 -4.65
N LEU A 395 2.13 13.95 -4.33
CA LEU A 395 1.31 15.06 -4.85
C LEU A 395 1.87 16.47 -4.56
N ARG A 396 2.74 16.62 -3.55
CA ARG A 396 3.45 17.88 -3.26
C ARG A 396 4.53 18.22 -4.30
N PHE A 397 5.04 17.22 -5.02
CA PHE A 397 6.18 17.35 -5.93
C PHE A 397 5.89 16.87 -7.35
N TYR A 398 5.03 15.87 -7.53
CA TYR A 398 4.65 15.35 -8.84
C TYR A 398 3.29 14.61 -8.80
N ASP A 399 2.65 14.52 -9.95
CA ASP A 399 1.49 13.67 -10.23
C ASP A 399 1.78 12.85 -11.50
N LEU A 400 0.90 11.92 -11.85
CA LEU A 400 1.05 11.07 -13.03
C LEU A 400 1.13 11.86 -14.35
N PRO A 401 0.33 12.94 -14.56
CA PRO A 401 0.48 13.77 -15.76
C PRO A 401 1.84 14.44 -15.88
N ASP A 402 2.51 14.77 -14.77
CA ASP A 402 3.84 15.37 -14.81
C ASP A 402 4.87 14.35 -15.33
N LEU A 403 4.75 13.07 -14.95
CA LEU A 403 5.59 12.00 -15.52
C LEU A 403 5.29 11.77 -17.00
N VAL A 404 4.02 11.75 -17.40
CA VAL A 404 3.59 11.65 -18.81
C VAL A 404 4.23 12.76 -19.64
N ALA A 405 4.23 14.00 -19.15
CA ALA A 405 4.82 15.15 -19.83
C ALA A 405 6.35 15.04 -20.01
N THR A 406 7.02 14.14 -19.28
CA THR A 406 8.44 13.87 -19.51
C THR A 406 8.67 12.95 -20.72
N LEU A 407 7.71 12.11 -21.10
CA LEU A 407 7.92 11.15 -22.17
C LEU A 407 7.74 11.78 -23.56
N PRO A 408 8.54 11.38 -24.57
CA PRO A 408 8.33 11.83 -25.94
C PRO A 408 6.94 11.42 -26.45
N GLY A 409 6.19 12.36 -27.04
CA GLY A 409 4.78 12.14 -27.40
C GLY A 409 4.54 11.07 -28.47
N ASN A 410 5.55 10.76 -29.30
CA ASN A 410 5.52 9.67 -30.28
C ASN A 410 5.81 8.29 -29.68
N GLU A 411 6.32 8.23 -28.45
CA GLU A 411 6.76 7.01 -27.79
C GLU A 411 5.80 6.56 -26.68
N LEU A 412 4.79 7.37 -26.32
CA LEU A 412 3.81 7.04 -25.30
C LEU A 412 2.39 6.89 -25.90
N VAL A 413 1.75 5.76 -25.61
CA VAL A 413 0.34 5.52 -25.94
C VAL A 413 -0.46 5.35 -24.66
N LEU A 414 -1.40 6.27 -24.40
CA LEU A 414 -2.40 6.14 -23.34
C LEU A 414 -3.70 5.58 -23.94
N HIS A 415 -4.08 4.37 -23.56
CA HIS A 415 -5.27 3.69 -24.05
C HIS A 415 -6.29 3.52 -22.94
N GLU A 416 -7.48 4.12 -23.12
CA GLU A 416 -8.59 4.07 -22.15
C GLU A 416 -8.16 4.44 -20.71
N PRO A 417 -7.54 5.60 -20.46
CA PRO A 417 -7.18 6.00 -19.10
C PRO A 417 -8.43 6.01 -18.19
N VAL A 418 -8.24 5.65 -16.92
CA VAL A 418 -9.35 5.53 -15.96
C VAL A 418 -9.27 6.56 -14.83
N ASP A 419 -10.43 6.90 -14.28
CA ASP A 419 -10.55 7.66 -13.04
C ASP A 419 -10.21 6.81 -11.79
N ALA A 420 -10.30 7.43 -10.61
CA ALA A 420 -10.03 6.76 -9.35
C ALA A 420 -10.98 5.56 -9.04
N ALA A 421 -12.16 5.52 -9.65
CA ALA A 421 -13.12 4.43 -9.53
C ALA A 421 -12.91 3.31 -10.58
N GLY A 422 -11.94 3.48 -11.49
CA GLY A 422 -11.62 2.55 -12.56
C GLY A 422 -12.55 2.65 -13.78
N GLN A 423 -13.27 3.76 -13.93
CA GLN A 423 -14.13 4.02 -15.08
C GLN A 423 -13.35 4.73 -16.19
N VAL A 424 -13.55 4.29 -17.43
CA VAL A 424 -13.04 4.99 -18.61
C VAL A 424 -13.92 6.20 -18.85
N GLU A 425 -13.30 7.35 -19.06
CA GLU A 425 -14.01 8.58 -19.40
C GLU A 425 -14.78 8.37 -20.71
N LYS A 426 -16.11 8.54 -20.67
CA LYS A 426 -16.90 8.59 -21.90
C LYS A 426 -16.54 9.90 -22.60
N LYS A 427 -15.85 9.80 -23.74
CA LYS A 427 -15.58 10.94 -24.62
C LYS A 427 -16.86 11.58 -25.11
#